data_AF-A0A936E984-F1
#
_entry.id   AF-A0A936E984-F1
#
_cell.length_a   1.000
_cell.length_b   1.000
_cell.length_c   1.000
_cell.angle_alpha   90.00
_cell.angle_beta   90.00
_cell.angle_gamma   90.00
#
_symmetry.space_group_name_H-M   'P 1'
#
loop_
_entity.id
_entity.type
_entity.pdbx_description
1 polymer ?
#
loop_
_entity_poly.entity_id
_entity_poly.type
_entity_poly.pdbx_seq_one_letter_code
_entity_poly.pdbx_strand_id
1 'polypeptide(L)'
;MTNPARARQSGPSIPRQVGDFQVYWPGTALEAHGLVLETIDENRAVVMMPITDAVRQPLGWLHGGMTMMLAESAASLHACWGVDLSERVPVGVEINGSHVRSCRSGRIRAVATVVRRSSALIVHTVEIFSEKSGELLSTCRVTNYYRRQEREGAV
;
A
#
# COMPACT_ATOMS: atom_id res chain seq x y z
N MET A 1 -19.26 21.35 8.94
CA MET A 1 -19.64 20.04 9.48
C MET A 1 -18.36 19.32 9.88
N THR A 2 -18.07 19.26 11.17
CA THR A 2 -16.88 18.61 11.71
C THR A 2 -17.02 17.10 11.56
N ASN A 3 -16.09 16.47 10.84
CA ASN A 3 -16.01 15.02 10.73
C ASN A 3 -15.57 14.48 12.10
N PRO A 4 -16.44 13.83 12.89
CA PRO A 4 -16.03 13.27 14.15
C PRO A 4 -15.01 12.19 13.84
N ALA A 5 -13.84 12.26 14.48
CA ALA A 5 -12.75 11.31 14.33
C ALA A 5 -13.33 9.89 14.26
N ARG A 6 -13.27 9.27 13.06
CA ARG A 6 -13.64 7.86 12.90
C ARG A 6 -12.86 7.10 13.94
N ALA A 7 -13.56 6.43 14.87
CA ALA A 7 -12.94 5.50 15.79
C ALA A 7 -11.97 4.63 14.98
N ARG A 8 -10.69 4.57 15.39
CA ARG A 8 -9.71 3.72 14.71
C ARG A 8 -10.29 2.31 14.65
N GLN A 9 -10.58 1.82 13.45
CA GLN A 9 -11.11 0.48 13.26
C GLN A 9 -10.09 -0.52 13.84
N SER A 10 -10.51 -1.35 14.79
CA SER A 10 -9.60 -2.17 15.60
C SER A 10 -9.38 -3.54 14.97
N GLY A 11 -8.31 -3.67 14.19
CA GLY A 11 -7.73 -4.94 13.78
C GLY A 11 -6.87 -5.59 14.87
N PRO A 12 -6.29 -6.78 14.61
CA PRO A 12 -5.30 -7.36 15.51
C PRO A 12 -4.10 -6.41 15.67
N SER A 13 -3.51 -6.39 16.86
CA SER A 13 -2.31 -5.57 17.11
C SER A 13 -1.14 -5.97 16.21
N ILE A 14 -1.03 -7.27 15.87
CA ILE A 14 0.02 -7.83 15.01
C ILE A 14 -0.64 -8.51 13.80
N PRO A 15 -0.86 -7.80 12.67
CA PRO A 15 -1.48 -8.39 11.49
C PRO A 15 -0.48 -9.30 10.74
N ARG A 16 -0.93 -10.47 10.28
CA ARG A 16 -0.09 -11.48 9.62
C ARG A 16 -0.72 -12.14 8.39
N GLN A 17 -2.01 -11.94 8.15
CA GLN A 17 -2.74 -12.54 7.04
C GLN A 17 -3.67 -11.53 6.38
N VAL A 18 -4.09 -11.79 5.15
CA VAL A 18 -4.91 -10.88 4.33
C VAL A 18 -6.15 -10.36 5.09
N GLY A 19 -6.86 -11.23 5.79
CA GLY A 19 -8.07 -10.88 6.54
C GLY A 19 -7.85 -9.83 7.64
N ASP A 20 -6.65 -9.77 8.21
CA ASP A 20 -6.31 -8.84 9.29
C ASP A 20 -6.29 -7.38 8.83
N PHE A 21 -6.14 -7.14 7.52
CA PHE A 21 -6.00 -5.80 6.95
C PHE A 21 -7.33 -5.21 6.45
N GLN A 22 -8.36 -6.05 6.26
CA GLN A 22 -9.64 -5.61 5.66
C GLN A 22 -10.35 -4.55 6.51
N VAL A 23 -10.16 -4.59 7.83
CA VAL A 23 -10.72 -3.59 8.76
C VAL A 23 -10.19 -2.16 8.53
N TYR A 24 -9.09 -1.99 7.81
CA TYR A 24 -8.51 -0.68 7.53
C TYR A 24 -8.97 -0.08 6.19
N TRP A 25 -9.75 -0.82 5.39
CA TRP A 25 -10.20 -0.39 4.06
C TRP A 25 -11.24 0.74 4.08
N PRO A 26 -12.33 0.64 4.87
CA PRO A 26 -13.50 1.49 4.67
C PRO A 26 -13.19 2.98 4.84
N GLY A 27 -13.70 3.80 3.92
CA GLY A 27 -13.54 5.26 3.88
C GLY A 27 -12.13 5.75 3.56
N THR A 28 -11.33 4.95 2.88
CA THR A 28 -9.96 5.30 2.47
C THR A 28 -9.80 5.27 0.95
N ALA A 29 -8.66 5.74 0.44
CA ALA A 29 -8.31 5.63 -0.98
C ALA A 29 -8.29 4.18 -1.48
N LEU A 30 -8.00 3.23 -0.59
CA LEU A 30 -7.91 1.81 -0.91
C LEU A 30 -9.29 1.27 -1.31
N GLU A 31 -10.34 1.63 -0.56
CA GLU A 31 -11.73 1.33 -0.92
C GLU A 31 -12.18 2.13 -2.16
N ALA A 32 -11.91 3.44 -2.18
CA ALA A 32 -12.34 4.34 -3.26
C ALA A 32 -11.83 3.92 -4.65
N HIS A 33 -10.64 3.31 -4.70
CA HIS A 33 -10.04 2.82 -5.94
C HIS A 33 -10.13 1.29 -6.11
N GLY A 34 -10.88 0.61 -5.25
CA GLY A 34 -11.16 -0.83 -5.38
C GLY A 34 -9.91 -1.70 -5.29
N LEU A 35 -8.95 -1.32 -4.44
CA LEU A 35 -7.76 -2.13 -4.23
C LEU A 35 -8.16 -3.49 -3.64
N VAL A 36 -7.34 -4.51 -3.87
CA VAL A 36 -7.47 -5.83 -3.24
C VAL A 36 -6.10 -6.33 -2.82
N LEU A 37 -5.91 -6.66 -1.55
CA LEU A 37 -4.73 -7.39 -1.07
C LEU A 37 -4.89 -8.88 -1.44
N GLU A 38 -4.08 -9.35 -2.39
CA GLU A 38 -4.15 -10.73 -2.90
C GLU A 38 -3.41 -11.71 -1.98
N THR A 39 -2.15 -11.41 -1.68
CA THR A 39 -1.30 -12.22 -0.80
C THR A 39 -0.39 -11.34 0.03
N ILE A 40 -0.04 -11.80 1.21
CA ILE A 40 0.97 -11.18 2.06
C ILE A 40 1.70 -12.24 2.87
N ASP A 41 3.02 -12.14 2.93
CA ASP A 41 3.90 -12.99 3.74
C ASP A 41 5.08 -12.17 4.27
N GLU A 42 6.06 -12.84 4.89
CA GLU A 42 7.21 -12.17 5.48
C GLU A 42 8.09 -11.40 4.49
N ASN A 43 8.08 -11.81 3.21
CA ASN A 43 8.99 -11.32 2.17
C ASN A 43 8.30 -10.35 1.21
N ARG A 44 6.98 -10.46 1.01
CA ARG A 44 6.27 -9.62 0.04
C ARG A 44 4.78 -9.43 0.32
N ALA A 45 4.23 -8.38 -0.28
CA ALA A 45 2.79 -8.17 -0.41
C ALA A 45 2.42 -7.98 -1.88
N VAL A 46 1.23 -8.44 -2.25
CA VAL A 46 0.67 -8.26 -3.59
C VAL A 46 -0.68 -7.57 -3.51
N VAL A 47 -0.81 -6.45 -4.21
CA VAL A 47 -2.03 -5.65 -4.22
C VAL A 47 -2.47 -5.37 -5.66
N MET A 48 -3.76 -5.52 -5.91
CA MET A 48 -4.39 -5.30 -7.20
C MET A 48 -5.19 -4.00 -7.21
N MET A 49 -5.28 -3.31 -8.35
CA MET A 49 -6.18 -2.16 -8.56
C MET A 49 -6.81 -2.21 -9.96
N PRO A 50 -8.14 -2.07 -10.08
CA PRO A 50 -8.81 -1.91 -11.37
C PRO A 50 -8.53 -0.53 -11.99
N ILE A 51 -8.41 -0.49 -13.33
CA ILE A 51 -8.32 0.76 -14.10
C ILE A 51 -9.73 1.21 -14.47
N THR A 52 -10.33 2.01 -13.58
CA THR A 52 -11.59 2.73 -13.81
C THR A 52 -11.32 4.12 -14.41
N ASP A 53 -12.38 4.85 -14.79
CA ASP A 53 -12.22 6.22 -15.31
C ASP A 53 -11.63 7.18 -14.27
N ALA A 54 -11.91 6.96 -12.97
CA ALA A 54 -11.41 7.78 -11.87
C ALA A 54 -9.88 7.71 -11.67
N VAL A 55 -9.22 6.68 -12.23
CA VAL A 55 -7.76 6.49 -12.09
C VAL A 55 -7.00 6.77 -13.38
N ARG A 56 -7.69 7.27 -14.41
CA ARG A 56 -7.08 7.68 -15.67
C ARG A 56 -6.67 9.15 -15.64
N GLN A 57 -5.60 9.45 -16.34
CA GLN A 57 -5.25 10.82 -16.69
C GLN A 57 -6.12 11.31 -17.87
N PRO A 58 -6.16 12.63 -18.16
CA PRO A 58 -7.05 13.20 -19.18
C PRO A 58 -6.93 12.59 -20.59
N LEU A 59 -5.78 12.01 -20.92
CA LEU A 59 -5.55 11.32 -22.21
C LEU A 59 -6.02 9.85 -22.24
N GLY A 60 -6.75 9.39 -21.21
CA GLY A 60 -7.34 8.05 -21.13
C GLY A 60 -6.37 6.93 -20.73
N TRP A 61 -5.12 7.26 -20.40
CA TRP A 61 -4.16 6.32 -19.84
C TRP A 61 -4.27 6.24 -18.32
N LEU A 62 -3.82 5.14 -17.72
CA LEU A 62 -3.61 5.06 -16.29
C LEU A 62 -2.74 6.23 -15.80
N HIS A 63 -3.20 6.94 -14.79
CA HIS A 63 -2.48 8.08 -14.23
C HIS A 63 -1.25 7.61 -13.46
N GLY A 64 -0.07 8.18 -13.74
CA GLY A 64 1.19 7.77 -13.09
C GLY A 64 1.13 7.87 -11.56
N GLY A 65 0.51 8.93 -11.02
CA GLY A 65 0.26 9.06 -9.59
C GLY A 65 -0.60 7.94 -8.98
N MET A 66 -1.51 7.32 -9.75
CA MET A 66 -2.31 6.18 -9.25
C MET A 66 -1.49 4.90 -9.20
N THR A 67 -0.56 4.72 -10.14
CA THR A 67 0.47 3.68 -10.08
C THR A 67 1.35 3.85 -8.83
N MET A 68 1.78 5.08 -8.54
CA MET A 68 2.55 5.38 -7.32
C MET A 68 1.74 5.16 -6.03
N MET A 69 0.45 5.52 -6.02
CA MET A 69 -0.45 5.27 -4.90
C MET A 69 -0.58 3.77 -4.61
N LEU A 70 -0.72 2.96 -5.66
CA LEU A 70 -0.75 1.50 -5.51
C LEU A 70 0.59 0.96 -4.96
N ALA A 71 1.72 1.48 -5.44
CA ALA A 71 3.04 1.09 -4.93
C ALA A 71 3.20 1.42 -3.44
N GLU A 72 2.89 2.65 -3.05
CA GLU A 72 2.91 3.11 -1.65
C GLU A 72 2.00 2.24 -0.77
N SER A 73 0.80 1.93 -1.26
CA SER A 73 -0.18 1.11 -0.54
C SER A 73 0.32 -0.32 -0.31
N ALA A 74 0.90 -0.95 -1.34
CA ALA A 74 1.42 -2.32 -1.23
C ALA A 74 2.59 -2.40 -0.22
N ALA A 75 3.53 -1.47 -0.29
CA ALA A 75 4.66 -1.41 0.63
C ALA A 75 4.22 -1.07 2.07
N SER A 76 3.31 -0.11 2.24
CA SER A 76 2.81 0.28 3.56
C SER A 76 2.00 -0.83 4.25
N LEU A 77 1.19 -1.57 3.48
CA LEU A 77 0.51 -2.77 3.99
C LEU A 77 1.53 -3.83 4.44
N HIS A 78 2.58 -4.08 3.65
CA HIS A 78 3.66 -4.98 4.06
C HIS A 78 4.41 -4.49 5.30
N ALA A 79 4.65 -3.17 5.41
CA ALA A 79 5.36 -2.60 6.53
C ALA A 79 4.66 -2.87 7.87
N CYS A 80 3.33 -3.00 7.87
CA CYS A 80 2.52 -3.39 9.03
C CYS A 80 2.64 -4.89 9.38
N TRP A 81 2.99 -5.75 8.43
CA TRP A 81 3.01 -7.20 8.62
C TRP A 81 4.00 -7.63 9.72
N GLY A 82 3.48 -8.36 10.71
CA GLY A 82 4.24 -8.84 11.85
C GLY A 82 4.75 -7.74 12.80
N VAL A 83 4.26 -6.50 12.67
CA VAL A 83 4.56 -5.39 13.58
C VAL A 83 3.46 -5.26 14.61
N ASP A 84 3.81 -5.06 15.88
CA ASP A 84 2.85 -4.61 16.87
C ASP A 84 2.49 -3.14 16.64
N LEU A 85 1.34 -2.94 15.99
CA LEU A 85 0.78 -1.64 15.66
C LEU A 85 0.36 -0.85 16.90
N SER A 86 0.26 -1.45 18.08
CA SER A 86 0.05 -0.71 19.33
C SER A 86 1.33 -0.02 19.82
N GLU A 87 2.50 -0.53 19.46
CA GLU A 87 3.80 0.02 19.87
C GLU A 87 4.41 0.94 18.83
N ARG A 88 4.26 0.61 17.54
CA ARG A 88 4.85 1.39 16.45
C ARG A 88 4.02 1.26 15.18
N VAL A 89 3.93 2.36 14.43
CA VAL A 89 3.22 2.43 13.16
C VAL A 89 4.18 2.77 12.04
N PRO A 90 4.13 2.09 10.89
CA PRO A 90 4.89 2.49 9.72
C PRO A 90 4.31 3.78 9.14
N VAL A 91 5.19 4.69 8.71
CA VAL A 91 4.85 5.90 7.97
C VAL A 91 5.73 5.99 6.72
N GLY A 92 5.14 6.24 5.56
CA GLY A 92 5.90 6.47 4.32
C GLY A 92 6.77 7.73 4.47
N VAL A 93 8.06 7.62 4.15
CA VAL A 93 9.01 8.75 4.19
C VAL A 93 9.62 9.04 2.83
N GLU A 94 9.58 8.08 1.91
CA GLU A 94 10.16 8.23 0.58
C GLU A 94 9.47 7.27 -0.39
N ILE A 95 9.14 7.77 -1.58
CA ILE A 95 8.74 6.98 -2.72
C ILE A 95 9.32 7.57 -4.00
N ASN A 96 9.90 6.71 -4.83
CA ASN A 96 10.38 7.05 -6.17
C ASN A 96 10.09 5.90 -7.15
N GLY A 97 10.12 6.19 -8.44
CA GLY A 97 9.97 5.16 -9.46
C GLY A 97 9.97 5.70 -10.89
N SER A 98 9.96 4.76 -11.83
CA SER A 98 9.95 5.02 -13.27
C SER A 98 8.76 4.30 -13.92
N HIS A 99 7.99 5.03 -14.72
CA HIS A 99 6.96 4.46 -15.58
C HIS A 99 7.60 4.01 -16.89
N VAL A 100 7.60 2.70 -17.16
CA VAL A 100 8.28 2.10 -18.33
C VAL A 100 7.31 1.71 -19.44
N ARG A 101 6.00 1.56 -19.13
CA ARG A 101 4.96 1.24 -20.11
C ARG A 101 3.61 1.79 -19.68
N SER A 102 2.78 2.14 -20.67
CA SER A 102 1.42 2.66 -20.46
C SER A 102 0.36 1.56 -20.47
N CYS A 103 -0.74 1.75 -19.72
CA CYS A 103 -1.91 0.87 -19.71
C CYS A 103 -3.20 1.71 -19.72
N ARG A 104 -4.30 1.19 -20.29
CA ARG A 104 -5.59 1.91 -20.40
C ARG A 104 -6.75 1.27 -19.66
N SER A 105 -6.71 -0.03 -19.45
CA SER A 105 -7.87 -0.82 -19.00
C SER A 105 -7.43 -2.14 -18.39
N GLY A 106 -8.38 -2.81 -17.72
CA GLY A 106 -8.12 -4.04 -16.97
C GLY A 106 -7.70 -3.73 -15.55
N ARG A 107 -6.82 -4.56 -14.99
CA ARG A 107 -6.28 -4.40 -13.63
C ARG A 107 -4.76 -4.36 -13.67
N ILE A 108 -4.18 -3.74 -12.66
CA ILE A 108 -2.74 -3.72 -12.43
C ILE A 108 -2.43 -4.40 -11.10
N ARG A 109 -1.25 -5.02 -11.04
CA ARG A 109 -0.75 -5.82 -9.92
C ARG A 109 0.55 -5.23 -9.41
N ALA A 110 0.58 -4.76 -8.17
CA ALA A 110 1.80 -4.34 -7.49
C ALA A 110 2.34 -5.47 -6.64
N VAL A 111 3.63 -5.77 -6.79
CA VAL A 111 4.37 -6.74 -5.98
C VAL A 111 5.42 -6.00 -5.18
N ALA A 112 5.16 -5.76 -3.90
CA ALA A 112 6.08 -5.12 -2.98
C ALA A 112 6.96 -6.19 -2.31
N THR A 113 8.26 -6.17 -2.57
CA THR A 113 9.23 -7.14 -2.04
C THR A 113 10.20 -6.45 -1.11
N VAL A 114 10.45 -7.05 0.06
CA VAL A 114 11.38 -6.49 1.05
C VAL A 114 12.80 -6.48 0.50
N VAL A 115 13.42 -5.31 0.50
CA VAL A 115 14.86 -5.13 0.24
C VAL A 115 15.63 -5.19 1.54
N ARG A 116 15.15 -4.48 2.56
CA ARG A 116 15.76 -4.42 3.89
C ARG A 116 14.71 -4.11 4.93
N ARG A 117 14.76 -4.80 6.06
CA ARG A 117 13.98 -4.49 7.26
C ARG A 117 14.90 -4.31 8.46
N SER A 118 14.63 -3.29 9.25
CA SER A 118 15.34 -2.97 10.49
C SER A 118 14.35 -2.55 11.57
N SER A 119 14.84 -2.24 12.78
CA SER A 119 14.01 -1.69 13.85
C SER A 119 13.47 -0.29 13.55
N ALA A 120 14.17 0.48 12.71
CA ALA A 120 13.84 1.88 12.41
C ALA A 120 13.04 2.05 11.11
N LEU A 121 13.36 1.28 10.08
CA LEU A 121 12.75 1.41 8.76
C LEU A 121 12.67 0.09 8.00
N ILE A 122 11.83 0.07 6.98
CA ILE A 122 11.72 -0.99 5.98
C ILE A 122 11.73 -0.36 4.58
N VAL A 123 12.41 -1.02 3.65
CA VAL A 123 12.51 -0.61 2.25
C VAL A 123 11.99 -1.74 1.38
N HIS A 124 11.14 -1.38 0.41
CA HIS A 124 10.63 -2.30 -0.60
C HIS A 124 11.00 -1.84 -2.00
N THR A 125 11.30 -2.78 -2.88
CA THR A 125 11.05 -2.58 -4.31
C THR A 125 9.60 -2.93 -4.59
N VAL A 126 8.96 -2.18 -5.48
CA VAL A 126 7.60 -2.47 -5.92
C VAL A 126 7.54 -2.49 -7.43
N GLU A 127 7.22 -3.64 -7.99
CA GLU A 127 7.02 -3.78 -9.44
C GLU A 127 5.54 -3.85 -9.75
N ILE A 128 5.10 -3.08 -10.75
CA ILE A 128 3.70 -2.98 -11.14
C ILE A 128 3.54 -3.56 -12.54
N PHE A 129 2.64 -4.54 -12.67
CA PHE A 129 2.39 -5.27 -13.90
C PHE A 129 0.95 -5.06 -14.38
N SER A 130 0.74 -5.16 -15.69
CA SER A 130 -0.60 -5.35 -16.25
C SER A 130 -1.03 -6.79 -15.96
N GLU A 131 -2.19 -6.98 -15.33
CA GLU A 131 -2.73 -8.33 -15.04
C GLU A 131 -2.97 -9.12 -16.33
N LYS A 132 -3.51 -8.44 -17.37
CA LYS A 132 -3.89 -9.08 -18.64
C LYS A 132 -2.69 -9.55 -19.45
N SER A 133 -1.64 -8.73 -19.54
CA SER A 133 -0.51 -8.98 -20.45
C SER A 133 0.74 -9.52 -19.75
N GLY A 134 0.81 -9.39 -18.42
CA GLY A 134 2.02 -9.69 -17.64
C GLY A 134 3.15 -8.67 -17.84
N GLU A 135 2.94 -7.62 -18.64
CA GLU A 135 3.98 -6.63 -18.91
C GLU A 135 4.25 -5.72 -17.71
N LEU A 136 5.53 -5.46 -17.44
CA LEU A 136 5.98 -4.49 -16.44
C LEU A 136 5.57 -3.06 -16.85
N LEU A 137 4.82 -2.38 -16.01
CA LEU A 137 4.36 -1.00 -16.21
C LEU A 137 5.24 0.00 -15.48
N SER A 138 5.67 -0.31 -14.25
CA SER A 138 6.49 0.59 -13.44
C SER A 138 7.32 -0.17 -12.43
N THR A 139 8.47 0.42 -12.09
CA THR A 139 9.34 -0.03 -11.00
C THR A 139 9.48 1.10 -10.00
N CYS A 140 9.22 0.82 -8.73
CA CYS A 140 9.23 1.78 -7.66
C CYS A 140 10.09 1.29 -6.49
N ARG A 141 10.48 2.22 -5.62
CA ARG A 141 11.03 1.93 -4.30
C ARG A 141 10.27 2.77 -3.27
N VAL A 142 9.89 2.14 -2.17
CA VAL A 142 9.18 2.78 -1.06
C VAL A 142 9.97 2.53 0.22
N THR A 143 10.07 3.56 1.05
CA THR A 143 10.64 3.45 2.40
C THR A 143 9.60 3.87 3.43
N ASN A 144 9.35 2.99 4.41
CA ASN A 144 8.55 3.30 5.58
C ASN A 144 9.44 3.36 6.83
N TYR A 145 9.24 4.40 7.64
CA TYR A 145 9.85 4.53 8.97
C TYR A 145 8.89 4.02 10.04
N TYR A 146 9.40 3.27 11.02
CA TYR A 146 8.63 2.80 12.17
C TYR A 146 8.62 3.85 13.28
N ARG A 147 7.53 4.63 13.33
CA ARG A 147 7.31 5.63 14.37
C ARG A 147 6.72 4.97 15.61
N ARG A 148 7.33 5.16 16.78
CA ARG A 148 6.77 4.72 18.07
C ARG A 148 5.43 5.41 18.33
N GLN A 149 4.47 4.67 18.87
CA GLN A 149 3.27 5.27 19.44
C GLN A 149 3.54 5.61 20.91
N GLU A 150 3.24 6.85 21.28
CA GLU A 150 3.17 7.24 22.69
C GLU A 150 1.91 6.60 23.28
N ARG A 151 2.04 5.92 24.42
CA ARG A 151 0.86 5.42 25.14
C ARG A 151 0.10 6.62 25.68
N GLU A 152 -1.17 6.77 25.28
CA GLU A 152 -2.08 7.68 26.00
C GLU A 152 -2.11 7.24 27.47
N GLY A 153 -1.58 8.09 28.36
CA GLY A 153 -1.58 7.85 29.82
C GLY A 153 -0.23 7.58 30.50
N ALA A 154 0.91 7.75 29.83
CA ALA A 154 2.18 7.86 30.55
C ALA A 154 2.30 9.28 31.16
N VAL A 155 1.71 9.46 32.34
CA VAL A 155 2.00 10.58 33.26
C VAL A 155 3.22 10.22 34.09
#